data_AF-A0A355F6Z3-F1
#
_entry.id   AF-A0A355F6Z3-F1
#
_cell.length_a   1.000
_cell.length_b   1.000
_cell.length_c   1.000
_cell.angle_alpha   90.00
_cell.angle_beta   90.00
_cell.angle_gamma   90.00
#
_symmetry.space_group_name_H-M   'P 1'
#
loop_
_entity.id
_entity.type
_entity.pdbx_description
1 polymer ?
#
loop_
_entity_poly.entity_id
_entity_poly.type
_entity_poly.pdbx_seq_one_letter_code
_entity_poly.pdbx_strand_id
1 'polypeptide(L)' 'MILLDTNVLIYASTGGSPFLEWARRTIAAGVSEGGAAVNAVSLAEVCVGDAEPETVADRIRSWGIILQTSKAPATSSA' A
#
# COMPACT_ATOMS: atom_id res chain seq x y z
N MET A 1 -7.68 -9.44 7.33
CA MET A 1 -6.82 -8.32 6.89
C MET A 1 -5.45 -8.84 6.49
N ILE A 2 -4.98 -8.50 5.29
CA ILE A 2 -3.62 -8.79 4.82
C ILE A 2 -2.76 -7.53 4.83
N LEU A 3 -1.46 -7.68 5.06
CA LEU A 3 -0.48 -6.61 4.87
C LEU A 3 0.19 -6.83 3.50
N LEU A 4 0.12 -5.81 2.65
CA LEU A 4 0.68 -5.84 1.30
C LEU A 4 2.14 -5.41 1.32
N ASP A 5 2.96 -6.19 0.63
CA ASP A 5 4.35 -5.84 0.33
C ASP A 5 4.40 -4.73 -0.73
N THR A 6 5.47 -3.93 -0.70
CA THR A 6 5.72 -2.83 -1.64
C THR A 6 5.71 -3.30 -3.09
N ASN A 7 6.23 -4.50 -3.40
CA ASN A 7 6.21 -5.03 -4.76
C ASN A 7 4.80 -5.21 -5.30
N VAL A 8 3.84 -5.59 -4.46
CA VAL A 8 2.43 -5.72 -4.88
C VAL A 8 1.91 -4.37 -5.37
N LEU A 9 2.24 -3.28 -4.67
CA LEU A 9 1.83 -1.92 -5.03
C LEU A 9 2.50 -1.44 -6.32
N ILE A 10 3.81 -1.68 -6.45
CA ILE A 10 4.59 -1.32 -7.64
C ILE A 10 4.05 -2.07 -8.86
N TYR A 11 3.83 -3.37 -8.75
CA TYR A 11 3.32 -4.18 -9.85
C TYR A 11 1.90 -3.79 -10.25
N ALA A 12 1.03 -3.46 -9.29
CA ALA A 12 -0.33 -3.00 -9.57
C ALA A 12 -0.39 -1.63 -10.28
N SER A 13 0.62 -0.78 -10.05
CA SER A 13 0.75 0.56 -10.64
C SER A 13 1.45 0.56 -12.01
N THR A 14 2.22 -0.48 -12.32
CA THR A 14 3.10 -0.50 -13.50
C THR A 14 2.44 -1.26 -14.65
N GLY A 15 1.94 -0.54 -15.65
CA GLY A 15 1.23 -1.12 -16.81
C GLY A 15 2.00 -2.15 -17.63
N GLY A 16 3.34 -2.21 -17.50
CA GLY A 16 4.20 -3.20 -18.15
C GLY A 16 4.68 -4.34 -17.24
N SER A 17 4.26 -4.40 -15.98
CA SER A 17 4.70 -5.47 -15.07
C SER A 17 4.10 -6.82 -15.49
N PRO A 18 4.91 -7.90 -15.57
CA PRO A 18 4.37 -9.25 -15.80
C PRO A 18 3.49 -9.73 -14.64
N PHE A 19 3.52 -9.04 -13.49
CA PHE A 19 2.75 -9.36 -12.30
C PHE A 19 1.51 -8.46 -12.11
N LEU A 20 1.20 -7.57 -13.06
CA LEU A 20 0.11 -6.59 -12.94
C LEU A 20 -1.23 -7.23 -12.56
N GLU A 21 -1.65 -8.24 -13.32
CA GLU A 21 -2.92 -8.94 -13.10
C GLU A 21 -2.95 -9.76 -11.80
N TRP A 22 -1.81 -10.32 -11.41
CA TRP A 22 -1.71 -11.00 -10.12
C TRP A 22 -1.85 -9.99 -8.97
N ALA A 23 -1.09 -8.89 -9.02
CA ALA A 23 -1.07 -7.88 -7.97
C ALA A 23 -2.46 -7.23 -7.77
N ARG A 24 -3.15 -6.88 -8.87
CA ARG A 24 -4.50 -6.32 -8.81
C ARG A 24 -5.51 -7.30 -8.21
N ARG A 25 -5.43 -8.59 -8.56
CA ARG A 25 -6.28 -9.63 -7.95
C ARG A 25 -5.97 -9.83 -6.47
N THR A 26 -4.70 -9.82 -6.08
CA THR A 26 -4.30 -9.91 -4.67
C THR A 26 -4.86 -8.74 -3.86
N ILE A 27 -4.78 -7.51 -4.39
CA ILE A 27 -5.38 -6.33 -3.75
C ILE A 27 -6.90 -6.50 -3.63
N ALA A 28 -7.58 -6.83 -4.73
CA ALA A 28 -9.04 -6.98 -4.76
C ALA A 28 -9.54 -8.06 -3.78
N ALA A 29 -8.87 -9.21 -3.73
CA ALA A 29 -9.18 -10.29 -2.79
C ALA A 29 -9.00 -9.83 -1.34
N GLY A 30 -7.84 -9.22 -1.02
CA GLY A 30 -7.57 -8.71 0.32
C GLY A 30 -8.60 -7.68 0.78
N VAL A 31 -8.94 -6.72 -0.07
CA VAL A 31 -9.96 -5.69 0.20
C VAL A 31 -11.33 -6.33 0.45
N SER A 32 -11.71 -7.36 -0.32
CA SER A 32 -13.04 -7.98 -0.25
C SER A 32 -13.22 -8.97 0.92
N GLU A 33 -12.15 -9.65 1.37
CA GLU A 33 -12.25 -10.75 2.34
C GLU A 33 -12.04 -10.32 3.79
N GLY A 34 -11.37 -9.19 4.03
CA GLY A 34 -11.16 -8.70 5.39
C GLY A 34 -10.24 -7.50 5.51
N GLY A 35 -10.08 -6.73 4.44
CA GLY A 35 -9.23 -5.55 4.36
C GLY A 35 -7.80 -5.84 3.88
N ALA A 36 -7.24 -4.89 3.14
CA ALA A 36 -5.83 -4.86 2.79
C ALA A 36 -5.20 -3.59 3.38
N ALA A 37 -3.98 -3.72 3.89
CA ALA A 37 -3.24 -2.62 4.47
C ALA A 37 -1.82 -2.52 3.91
N VAL A 38 -1.22 -1.34 4.01
CA VAL A 38 0.22 -1.10 3.77
C VAL A 38 0.79 -0.34 4.95
N ASN A 39 2.07 -0.56 5.27
CA ASN A 39 2.74 0.19 6.33
C ASN A 39 3.40 1.47 5.79
N ALA A 40 3.80 2.36 6.69
CA ALA A 40 4.44 3.63 6.34
C ALA A 40 5.76 3.49 5.57
N VAL A 41 6.54 2.42 5.79
CA VAL A 41 7.79 2.15 5.08
C VAL A 41 7.49 1.78 3.63
N SER A 42 6.55 0.86 3.39
CA SER A 42 6.12 0.48 2.04
C SER A 42 5.53 1.65 1.27
N LEU A 43 4.77 2.53 1.94
CA LEU A 43 4.30 3.77 1.33
C LEU A 43 5.48 4.66 0.90
N ALA A 44 6.46 4.86 1.79
CA ALA A 44 7.64 5.66 1.49
C ALA A 44 8.46 5.09 0.32
N GLU A 45 8.61 3.76 0.23
CA GLU A 45 9.30 3.10 -0.88
C GLU A 45 8.61 3.34 -2.22
N VAL A 46 7.27 3.28 -2.27
CA VAL A 46 6.53 3.65 -3.50
C VAL A 46 6.78 5.11 -3.85
N CYS A 47 6.75 6.03 -2.87
CA CYS A 47 7.01 7.45 -3.11
C CYS A 47 8.40 7.72 -3.71
N VAL A 48 9.44 6.97 -3.32
CA VAL A 48 10.80 7.16 -3.84
C VAL A 48 10.88 6.91 -5.36
N GLY A 49 10.03 6.03 -5.89
CA GLY A 49 10.01 5.67 -7.31
C GLY A 49 8.90 6.32 -8.14
N ASP A 50 7.99 7.09 -7.52
CA ASP A 50 6.84 7.68 -8.21
C ASP A 50 7.16 9.09 -8.74
N ALA A 51 6.57 9.45 -9.88
CA ALA A 51 6.76 10.77 -10.47
C ALA A 51 6.00 11.88 -9.71
N GLU A 52 4.93 11.51 -9.00
CA GLU A 52 4.06 12.42 -8.25
C GLU A 52 3.85 11.88 -6.82
N PRO A 53 4.92 11.86 -5.99
CA PRO A 53 4.92 11.20 -4.68
C PRO A 53 3.84 11.69 -3.71
N GLU A 54 3.43 12.96 -3.81
CA GLU A 54 2.36 13.55 -3.03
C GLU A 54 0.98 12.92 -3.30
N THR A 55 0.81 12.28 -4.45
CA THR A 55 -0.47 11.65 -4.85
C THR A 55 -0.55 10.17 -4.46
N VAL A 56 0.58 9.54 -4.10
CA VAL A 56 0.68 8.09 -3.89
C VAL A 56 -0.27 7.60 -2.79
N ALA A 57 -0.35 8.34 -1.68
CA ALA A 57 -1.22 7.97 -0.56
C ALA A 57 -2.70 7.93 -0.96
N ASP A 58 -3.16 8.90 -1.73
CA ASP A 58 -4.54 8.98 -2.18
C ASP A 58 -4.84 7.95 -3.27
N ARG A 59 -3.88 7.70 -4.16
CA ARG A 59 -3.95 6.61 -5.16
C ARG A 59 -4.11 5.26 -4.49
N ILE A 60 -3.29 4.93 -3.49
CA ILE A 60 -3.38 3.67 -2.74
C ILE A 60 -4.72 3.56 -1.99
N ARG A 61 -5.16 4.64 -1.32
CA ARG A 61 -6.47 4.67 -0.64
C ARG A 61 -7.64 4.46 -1.60
N SER A 62 -7.55 4.97 -2.83
CA SER A 62 -8.60 4.81 -3.85
C SER A 62 -8.85 3.35 -4.23
N TRP A 63 -7.90 2.45 -3.96
CA TRP A 63 -8.04 1.01 -4.17
C TRP A 63 -8.69 0.29 -2.97
N GLY A 64 -9.08 1.02 -1.93
CA GLY A 64 -9.63 0.45 -0.69
C GLY A 64 -8.56 -0.04 0.30
N ILE A 65 -7.29 0.32 0.09
CA ILE A 65 -6.18 -0.07 0.97
C ILE A 65 -6.07 0.89 2.15
N ILE A 66 -5.90 0.33 3.35
CA ILE A 66 -5.71 1.07 4.60
C ILE A 66 -4.23 1.40 4.78
N LEU A 67 -3.90 2.67 5.02
CA LEU A 67 -2.54 3.07 5.40
C LEU A 67 -2.37 2.87 6.92
N GLN A 68 -1.57 1.89 7.30
CA GLN A 68 -1.19 1.68 8.69
C GLN A 68 0.02 2.56 9.03
N THR A 69 -0.25 3.61 9.79
CA THR A 69 0.79 4.25 10.58
C THR A 69 1.13 3.29 11.73
N SER A 70 2.42 2.97 11.89
CA SER A 70 2.86 2.40 13.16
C SER A 70 2.48 3.42 14.23
N LYS A 71 1.70 3.02 15.23
CA LYS A 71 1.53 3.84 16.42
C LYS A 71 2.94 4.19 16.90
N ALA A 72 3.30 5.47 16.91
CA ALA A 72 4.44 5.90 17.73
C ALA A 72 4.20 5.33 19.14
N PRO A 73 5.23 4.80 19.83
CA PRO A 73 5.03 4.36 21.20
C PRO A 73 4.41 5.54 21.95
N ALA A 74 3.28 5.29 22.63
CA ALA A 74 2.67 6.29 23.48
C ALA A 74 3.75 6.72 24.47
N THR A 75 4.26 7.95 24.32
CA THR A 75 5.13 8.56 25.31
C THR A 75 4.27 8.71 26.56
N SER A 76 4.36 7.72 27.45
CA SER A 76 3.93 7.86 28.83
C SER A 76 4.71 9.04 29.39
N SER A 77 4.06 10.20 29.47
CA SER A 77 4.62 11.33 30.21
C SER A 77 4.60 10.91 31.68
N ALA A 78 5.80 10.75 32.25
CA ALA A 78 6.01 10.59 33.68
C ALA A 78 6.17 11.96 34.34
#